data_AF-A0A7K1ZLP4-F1
#
_entry.id   AF-A0A7K1ZLP4-F1
#
_cell.length_a   1.000
_cell.length_b   1.000
_cell.length_c   1.000
_cell.angle_alpha   90.00
_cell.angle_beta   90.00
_cell.angle_gamma   90.00
#
_symmetry.space_group_name_H-M   'P 1'
#
loop_
_entity.id
_entity.type
_entity.pdbx_description
1 polymer ?
#
loop_
_entity_poly.entity_id
_entity_poly.type
_entity_poly.pdbx_seq_one_letter_code
_entity_poly.pdbx_strand_id
1 'polypeptide(L)'
;MAEPVTPLFDAHLDLAWNALSFNRDLTLSLGDLCAVDSQYNDAQFRGNCTVSLDELERANLRVCVATLLARSGPSPPFTILRRELDYAHPSIAHAHAYGQFAYYELLERAHRARILRTVDDLNMHWSNPETLGLIISFEGCDPILNLDDLHHWYKMGVRAAGLTHYGAGQYACGTGTTGGLSSRGFALLREFESLNIALDVTHLSDRGMADVMNHYSGPILASHHN
;
A
#
# COMPACT_ATOMS: atom_id res chain seq x y z
N MET A 1 -11.44 33.80 -14.25
CA MET A 1 -10.28 32.92 -14.02
C MET A 1 -10.80 31.72 -13.26
N ALA A 2 -10.49 30.49 -13.67
CA ALA A 2 -10.85 29.32 -12.87
C ALA A 2 -10.17 29.43 -11.49
N GLU A 3 -10.86 29.02 -10.43
CA GLU A 3 -10.25 29.00 -9.09
C GLU A 3 -9.01 28.10 -9.11
N PRO A 4 -7.93 28.49 -8.41
CA PRO A 4 -6.76 27.64 -8.29
C PRO A 4 -7.16 26.33 -7.59
N VAL A 5 -7.02 25.21 -8.27
CA VAL A 5 -7.30 23.89 -7.69
C VAL A 5 -6.19 23.58 -6.68
N THR A 6 -6.56 23.34 -5.42
CA THR A 6 -5.63 22.95 -4.36
C THR A 6 -4.96 21.62 -4.73
N PRO A 7 -3.62 21.53 -4.72
CA PRO A 7 -2.94 20.26 -4.93
C PRO A 7 -3.19 19.31 -3.76
N LEU A 8 -3.51 18.06 -4.07
CA LEU A 8 -3.78 17.04 -3.07
C LEU A 8 -2.61 16.05 -2.97
N PHE A 9 -2.39 15.57 -1.74
CA PHE A 9 -1.57 14.41 -1.41
C PHE A 9 -2.47 13.41 -0.69
N ASP A 10 -2.50 12.16 -1.14
CA ASP A 10 -3.24 11.09 -0.47
C ASP A 10 -2.27 10.12 0.20
N ALA A 11 -2.47 9.85 1.48
CA ALA A 11 -1.56 9.02 2.26
C ALA A 11 -1.78 7.52 2.09
N HIS A 12 -2.80 7.07 1.34
CA HIS A 12 -3.13 5.65 1.23
C HIS A 12 -4.09 5.30 0.06
N LEU A 13 -3.58 4.70 -1.03
CA LEU A 13 -4.40 4.20 -2.15
C LEU A 13 -4.04 2.78 -2.61
N ASP A 14 -5.01 1.87 -2.50
CA ASP A 14 -4.96 0.46 -2.95
C ASP A 14 -5.15 0.26 -4.46
N LEU A 15 -4.47 1.05 -5.28
CA LEU A 15 -4.65 1.04 -6.74
C LEU A 15 -4.34 -0.35 -7.34
N ALA A 16 -3.16 -0.91 -7.06
CA ALA A 16 -2.76 -2.18 -7.65
C ALA A 16 -3.58 -3.36 -7.13
N TRP A 17 -3.97 -3.36 -5.85
CA TRP A 17 -4.85 -4.39 -5.32
C TRP A 17 -6.24 -4.34 -5.98
N ASN A 18 -6.82 -3.15 -6.19
CA ASN A 18 -8.05 -3.00 -6.96
C ASN A 18 -7.89 -3.52 -8.39
N ALA A 19 -6.80 -3.17 -9.08
CA ALA A 19 -6.56 -3.63 -10.43
C ALA A 19 -6.45 -5.16 -10.53
N LEU A 20 -5.64 -5.77 -9.67
CA LEU A 20 -5.30 -7.20 -9.80
C LEU A 20 -6.29 -8.13 -9.11
N SER A 21 -6.85 -7.75 -7.95
CA SER A 21 -7.77 -8.60 -7.19
C SER A 21 -9.21 -8.42 -7.64
N PHE A 22 -9.61 -7.19 -7.99
CA PHE A 22 -10.96 -6.89 -8.48
C PHE A 22 -11.06 -6.90 -10.00
N ASN A 23 -9.95 -7.03 -10.73
CA ASN A 23 -9.89 -6.93 -12.20
C ASN A 23 -10.46 -5.58 -12.72
N ARG A 24 -10.11 -4.49 -12.02
CA ARG A 24 -10.57 -3.13 -12.31
C ARG A 24 -9.57 -2.42 -13.22
N ASP A 25 -10.02 -1.99 -14.40
CA ASP A 25 -9.21 -1.15 -15.28
C ASP A 25 -9.27 0.31 -14.83
N LEU A 26 -8.27 0.74 -14.07
CA LEU A 26 -8.19 2.10 -13.55
C LEU A 26 -7.95 3.17 -14.64
N THR A 27 -7.72 2.77 -15.90
CA THR A 27 -7.58 3.70 -17.03
C THR A 27 -8.92 4.15 -17.61
N LEU A 28 -10.03 3.52 -17.22
CA LEU A 28 -11.37 3.92 -17.62
C LEU A 28 -11.85 5.15 -16.84
N SER A 29 -12.83 5.86 -17.40
CA SER A 29 -13.62 6.82 -16.64
C SER A 29 -14.30 6.12 -15.46
N LEU A 30 -14.54 6.84 -14.36
CA LEU A 30 -15.16 6.23 -13.17
C LEU A 30 -16.53 5.62 -13.49
N GLY A 31 -17.31 6.27 -14.37
CA GLY A 31 -18.61 5.77 -14.81
C GLY A 31 -18.51 4.45 -15.58
N ASP A 32 -17.58 4.35 -16.54
CA ASP A 32 -17.37 3.13 -17.32
C ASP A 32 -16.80 2.00 -16.44
N LEU A 33 -15.88 2.33 -15.54
CA LEU A 33 -15.32 1.40 -14.57
C LEU A 33 -16.44 0.80 -13.70
N CYS A 34 -17.30 1.64 -13.11
CA CYS A 34 -18.45 1.17 -12.33
C CYS A 34 -19.42 0.34 -13.16
N ALA A 35 -19.68 0.73 -14.41
CA ALA A 35 -20.56 -0.03 -15.32
C ALA A 35 -20.01 -1.43 -15.62
N VAL A 36 -18.71 -1.58 -15.87
CA VAL A 36 -18.06 -2.89 -16.05
C VAL A 36 -18.05 -3.67 -14.74
N ASP A 37 -17.64 -3.05 -13.64
CA ASP A 37 -17.51 -3.69 -12.33
C ASP A 37 -18.86 -4.20 -11.79
N SER A 38 -19.97 -3.51 -12.09
CA SER A 38 -21.34 -3.91 -11.71
C SER A 38 -21.85 -5.20 -12.35
N GLN A 39 -21.16 -5.72 -13.36
CA GLN A 39 -21.52 -7.00 -14.01
C GLN A 39 -21.12 -8.22 -13.16
N TYR A 40 -20.28 -8.01 -12.13
CA TYR A 40 -19.87 -9.05 -11.20
C TYR A 40 -20.66 -8.96 -9.89
N ASN A 41 -20.89 -10.10 -9.24
CA ASN A 41 -21.63 -10.19 -7.97
C ASN A 41 -20.86 -10.96 -6.88
N ASP A 42 -19.54 -11.06 -7.05
CA ASP A 42 -18.63 -11.89 -6.25
C ASP A 42 -17.97 -11.16 -5.08
N ALA A 43 -18.24 -9.85 -4.92
CA ALA A 43 -17.75 -9.04 -3.81
C ALA A 43 -18.77 -7.94 -3.45
N GLN A 44 -18.78 -7.50 -2.20
CA GLN A 44 -19.74 -6.53 -1.67
C GLN A 44 -19.72 -5.17 -2.40
N PHE A 45 -18.56 -4.75 -2.90
CA PHE A 45 -18.34 -3.40 -3.44
C PHE A 45 -18.38 -3.31 -4.96
N ARG A 46 -18.98 -4.29 -5.64
CA ARG A 46 -19.14 -4.25 -7.10
C ARG A 46 -20.02 -3.09 -7.55
N GLY A 47 -19.59 -2.41 -8.61
CA GLY A 47 -20.25 -1.22 -9.15
C GLY A 47 -20.06 0.06 -8.31
N ASN A 48 -19.31 -0.03 -7.21
CA ASN A 48 -19.03 1.08 -6.28
C ASN A 48 -17.53 1.42 -6.28
N CYS A 49 -16.95 1.59 -7.46
CA CYS A 49 -15.57 2.07 -7.57
C CYS A 49 -15.49 3.53 -7.10
N THR A 50 -14.43 3.88 -6.38
CA THR A 50 -14.27 5.22 -5.79
C THR A 50 -13.26 6.09 -6.52
N VAL A 51 -12.26 5.48 -7.17
CA VAL A 51 -11.17 6.17 -7.86
C VAL A 51 -10.88 5.55 -9.22
N SER A 52 -10.55 6.39 -10.18
CA SER A 52 -9.86 6.03 -11.44
C SER A 52 -8.75 7.05 -11.70
N LEU A 53 -7.81 6.73 -12.59
CA LEU A 53 -6.66 7.62 -12.84
C LEU A 53 -7.10 9.00 -13.35
N ASP A 54 -8.14 9.06 -14.20
CA ASP A 54 -8.70 10.32 -14.71
C ASP A 54 -9.33 11.16 -13.60
N GLU A 55 -9.98 10.52 -12.61
CA GLU A 55 -10.56 11.24 -11.47
C GLU A 55 -9.49 11.79 -10.52
N LEU A 56 -8.38 11.05 -10.33
CA LEU A 56 -7.25 11.53 -9.55
C LEU A 56 -6.60 12.75 -10.21
N GLU A 57 -6.44 12.73 -11.53
CA GLU A 57 -5.97 13.88 -12.32
C GLU A 57 -6.94 15.06 -12.21
N ARG A 58 -8.25 14.82 -12.40
CA ARG A 58 -9.30 15.84 -12.30
C ARG A 58 -9.35 16.49 -10.91
N ALA A 59 -9.06 15.73 -9.86
CA ALA A 59 -8.99 16.22 -8.49
C ALA A 59 -7.68 16.96 -8.17
N ASN A 60 -6.73 17.05 -9.10
CA ASN A 60 -5.37 17.58 -8.88
C ASN A 60 -4.66 16.84 -7.73
N LEU A 61 -4.87 15.52 -7.64
CA LEU A 61 -4.07 14.65 -6.78
C LEU A 61 -2.70 14.46 -7.43
N ARG A 62 -1.68 15.07 -6.82
CA ARG A 62 -0.33 15.07 -7.38
C ARG A 62 0.45 13.83 -6.99
N VAL A 63 0.31 13.41 -5.74
CA VAL A 63 1.08 12.30 -5.19
C VAL A 63 0.18 11.48 -4.29
N CYS A 64 0.32 10.16 -4.35
CA CYS A 64 -0.22 9.28 -3.34
C CYS A 64 0.84 8.32 -2.79
N VAL A 65 0.58 7.80 -1.60
CA VAL A 65 1.21 6.58 -1.13
C VAL A 65 0.44 5.40 -1.72
N ALA A 66 1.08 4.68 -2.63
CA ALA A 66 0.50 3.56 -3.36
C ALA A 66 0.91 2.24 -2.72
N THR A 67 -0.06 1.44 -2.30
CA THR A 67 0.16 0.28 -1.43
C THR A 67 0.45 -1.00 -2.22
N LEU A 68 1.25 -1.86 -1.60
CA LEU A 68 1.38 -3.28 -1.89
C LEU A 68 0.68 -4.02 -0.74
N LEU A 69 -0.52 -4.53 -1.00
CA LEU A 69 -1.40 -5.15 0.00
C LEU A 69 -1.50 -6.66 -0.23
N ALA A 70 -0.82 -7.43 0.62
CA ALA A 70 -0.91 -8.89 0.63
C ALA A 70 -0.54 -9.43 2.01
N ARG A 71 -1.51 -10.06 2.67
CA ARG A 71 -1.36 -10.71 3.98
C ARG A 71 -1.08 -12.19 3.85
N SER A 72 -0.49 -12.78 4.88
CA SER A 72 -0.28 -14.21 4.98
C SER A 72 -0.65 -14.73 6.36
N GLY A 73 -1.23 -15.93 6.40
CA GLY A 73 -1.43 -16.65 7.65
C GLY A 73 -2.49 -16.09 8.59
N PRO A 74 -3.74 -15.82 8.15
CA PRO A 74 -4.81 -15.76 9.12
C PRO A 74 -4.85 -17.11 9.86
N SER A 75 -4.77 -17.08 11.19
CA SER A 75 -4.87 -18.29 11.99
C SER A 75 -6.23 -18.95 11.72
N PRO A 76 -6.28 -20.24 11.35
CA PRO A 76 -7.53 -20.91 11.02
C PRO A 76 -8.52 -20.93 12.20
N PRO A 77 -9.83 -21.07 11.95
CA PRO A 77 -10.45 -21.33 10.65
C PRO A 77 -11.05 -20.07 10.02
N PHE A 78 -10.68 -19.78 8.77
CA PHE A 78 -11.42 -18.87 7.89
C PHE A 78 -11.64 -19.55 6.55
N THR A 79 -12.80 -19.29 5.94
CA THR A 79 -13.07 -19.67 4.55
C THR A 79 -12.29 -18.69 3.68
N ILE A 80 -11.10 -19.08 3.19
CA ILE A 80 -10.31 -18.23 2.30
C ILE A 80 -11.07 -18.11 0.98
N LEU A 81 -11.75 -16.99 0.74
CA LEU A 81 -12.26 -16.69 -0.59
C LEU A 81 -11.05 -16.34 -1.47
N ARG A 82 -10.99 -16.90 -2.68
CA ARG A 82 -9.85 -16.82 -3.62
C ARG A 82 -9.43 -15.38 -4.02
N ARG A 83 -10.16 -14.35 -3.58
CA ARG A 83 -9.96 -12.92 -3.87
C ARG A 83 -9.64 -12.08 -2.63
N GLU A 84 -9.42 -12.74 -1.51
CA GLU A 84 -8.98 -12.08 -0.30
C GLU A 84 -7.50 -11.71 -0.41
N LEU A 85 -7.15 -10.62 0.26
CA LEU A 85 -5.79 -10.21 0.56
C LEU A 85 -5.03 -11.23 1.46
N ASP A 86 -5.70 -12.29 1.93
CA ASP A 86 -5.15 -13.33 2.78
C ASP A 86 -4.66 -14.55 2.00
N TYR A 87 -3.35 -14.80 2.06
CA TYR A 87 -2.71 -15.95 1.42
C TYR A 87 -2.28 -17.02 2.43
N ALA A 88 -2.27 -18.27 1.97
CA ALA A 88 -1.94 -19.43 2.81
C ALA A 88 -0.47 -19.43 3.30
N HIS A 89 0.42 -18.70 2.64
CA HIS A 89 1.85 -18.67 2.96
C HIS A 89 2.49 -17.34 2.57
N PRO A 90 3.48 -16.83 3.33
CA PRO A 90 4.21 -15.61 3.03
C PRO A 90 4.79 -15.54 1.61
N SER A 91 5.27 -16.65 1.06
CA SER A 91 5.81 -16.69 -0.31
C SER A 91 4.77 -16.39 -1.39
N ILE A 92 3.49 -16.70 -1.12
CA ILE A 92 2.38 -16.37 -2.01
C ILE A 92 2.08 -14.87 -1.90
N ALA A 93 2.03 -14.33 -0.67
CA ALA A 93 1.87 -12.89 -0.45
C ALA A 93 3.01 -12.09 -1.12
N HIS A 94 4.25 -12.58 -1.03
CA HIS A 94 5.42 -12.04 -1.73
C HIS A 94 5.21 -11.98 -3.25
N ALA A 95 4.79 -13.08 -3.88
CA ALA A 95 4.52 -13.11 -5.32
C ALA A 95 3.39 -12.14 -5.73
N HIS A 96 2.34 -12.01 -4.91
CA HIS A 96 1.27 -11.05 -5.16
C HIS A 96 1.73 -9.59 -5.03
N ALA A 97 2.60 -9.28 -4.07
CA ALA A 97 3.20 -7.95 -3.96
C ALA A 97 4.07 -7.61 -5.19
N TYR A 98 4.81 -8.57 -5.76
CA TYR A 98 5.51 -8.38 -7.04
C TYR A 98 4.56 -8.09 -8.19
N GLY A 99 3.43 -8.81 -8.26
CA GLY A 99 2.39 -8.53 -9.25
C GLY A 99 1.88 -7.09 -9.14
N GLN A 100 1.59 -6.64 -7.91
CA GLN A 100 1.14 -5.28 -7.64
C GLN A 100 2.19 -4.23 -8.00
N PHE A 101 3.46 -4.46 -7.66
CA PHE A 101 4.55 -3.57 -8.05
C PHE A 101 4.70 -3.51 -9.58
N ALA A 102 4.65 -4.65 -10.27
CA ALA A 102 4.73 -4.71 -11.73
C ALA A 102 3.58 -3.92 -12.39
N TYR A 103 2.39 -3.89 -11.79
CA TYR A 103 1.30 -3.04 -12.27
C TYR A 103 1.67 -1.55 -12.20
N TYR A 104 2.28 -1.09 -11.10
CA TYR A 104 2.77 0.29 -11.00
C TYR A 104 3.87 0.61 -12.02
N GLU A 105 4.79 -0.32 -12.29
CA GLU A 105 5.79 -0.14 -13.36
C GLU A 105 5.14 -0.05 -14.74
N LEU A 106 4.07 -0.81 -15.01
CA LEU A 106 3.33 -0.73 -16.27
C LEU A 106 2.64 0.63 -16.41
N LEU A 107 2.06 1.17 -15.34
CA LEU A 107 1.50 2.53 -15.35
C LEU A 107 2.58 3.60 -15.59
N GLU A 108 3.76 3.44 -15.00
CA GLU A 108 4.91 4.32 -15.24
C GLU A 108 5.36 4.27 -16.71
N ARG A 109 5.52 3.08 -17.28
CA ARG A 109 5.88 2.89 -18.70
C ARG A 109 4.83 3.41 -19.67
N ALA A 110 3.56 3.39 -19.28
CA ALA A 110 2.46 3.93 -20.06
C ALA A 110 2.29 5.45 -19.91
N HIS A 111 3.16 6.13 -19.15
CA HIS A 111 3.04 7.56 -18.82
C HIS A 111 1.67 7.89 -18.17
N ARG A 112 1.20 7.01 -17.29
CA ARG A 112 -0.03 7.20 -16.50
C ARG A 112 0.26 7.47 -15.01
N ALA A 113 1.47 7.14 -14.56
CA ALA A 113 1.96 7.44 -13.22
C ALA A 113 3.48 7.61 -13.25
N ARG A 114 4.09 7.94 -12.11
CA ARG A 114 5.55 7.95 -11.92
C ARG A 114 5.91 7.46 -10.52
N ILE A 115 6.83 6.50 -10.42
CA ILE A 115 7.32 6.00 -9.13
C ILE A 115 8.39 6.95 -8.57
N LEU A 116 8.14 7.50 -7.39
CA LEU A 116 8.99 8.47 -6.71
C LEU A 116 9.88 7.75 -5.70
N ARG A 117 11.19 7.72 -5.96
CA ARG A 117 12.16 6.92 -5.17
C ARG A 117 13.01 7.78 -4.26
N THR A 118 12.97 9.09 -4.41
CA THR A 118 13.81 10.03 -3.67
C THR A 118 13.03 11.29 -3.30
N VAL A 119 13.55 12.04 -2.34
CA VAL A 119 13.01 13.38 -2.00
C VAL A 119 13.11 14.32 -3.21
N ASP A 120 14.16 14.19 -4.03
CA ASP A 120 14.30 14.99 -5.25
C ASP A 120 13.24 14.63 -6.30
N ASP A 121 12.93 13.33 -6.48
CA ASP A 121 11.81 12.91 -7.33
C ASP A 121 10.51 13.56 -6.86
N LEU A 122 10.24 13.52 -5.56
CA LEU A 122 9.05 14.12 -4.96
C LEU A 122 9.00 15.63 -5.18
N ASN A 123 10.08 16.36 -4.90
CA ASN A 123 10.12 17.82 -5.06
C ASN A 123 9.93 18.27 -6.51
N MET A 124 10.59 17.58 -7.45
CA MET A 124 10.45 17.85 -8.88
C MET A 124 9.02 17.56 -9.36
N HIS A 125 8.47 16.40 -8.98
CA HIS A 125 7.14 15.99 -9.40
C HIS A 125 6.04 16.85 -8.78
N TRP A 126 6.16 17.19 -7.49
CA TRP A 126 5.19 18.04 -6.79
C TRP A 126 5.07 19.42 -7.43
N SER A 127 6.18 19.97 -7.92
CA SER A 127 6.23 21.30 -8.53
C SER A 127 5.61 21.34 -9.93
N ASN A 128 5.76 20.25 -10.70
CA ASN A 128 5.27 20.14 -12.07
C ASN A 128 4.80 18.71 -12.37
N PRO A 129 3.62 18.30 -11.89
CA PRO A 129 3.10 16.95 -12.10
C PRO A 129 2.58 16.82 -13.54
N GLU A 130 3.04 15.80 -14.26
CA GLU A 130 2.51 15.41 -15.57
C GLU A 130 1.52 14.24 -15.47
N THR A 131 1.65 13.44 -14.42
CA THR A 131 0.87 12.22 -14.12
C THR A 131 0.77 12.08 -12.60
N LEU A 132 0.14 11.02 -12.10
CA LEU A 132 0.12 10.72 -10.67
C LEU A 132 1.50 10.25 -10.17
N GLY A 133 2.03 10.88 -9.13
CA GLY A 133 3.22 10.43 -8.42
C GLY A 133 2.91 9.34 -7.39
N LEU A 134 3.74 8.29 -7.35
CA LEU A 134 3.54 7.13 -6.49
C LEU A 134 4.72 6.98 -5.52
N ILE A 135 4.45 7.09 -4.23
CA ILE A 135 5.36 6.63 -3.18
C ILE A 135 4.95 5.21 -2.81
N ILE A 136 5.79 4.23 -3.08
CA ILE A 136 5.41 2.82 -2.86
C ILE A 136 5.51 2.46 -1.38
N SER A 137 4.44 1.85 -0.85
CA SER A 137 4.34 1.41 0.54
C SER A 137 3.90 -0.05 0.66
N PHE A 138 4.34 -0.76 1.69
CA PHE A 138 3.69 -2.00 2.11
C PHE A 138 2.55 -1.70 3.08
N GLU A 139 1.35 -2.23 2.83
CA GLU A 139 0.29 -2.28 3.82
C GLU A 139 0.28 -3.66 4.49
N GLY A 140 1.12 -3.79 5.51
CA GLY A 140 1.47 -5.08 6.09
C GLY A 140 2.71 -5.69 5.45
N CYS A 141 3.68 -6.08 6.27
CA CYS A 141 4.99 -6.56 5.82
C CYS A 141 5.06 -8.06 5.57
N ASP A 142 3.94 -8.77 5.55
CA ASP A 142 3.92 -10.21 5.26
C ASP A 142 4.62 -10.63 3.95
N PRO A 143 4.63 -9.80 2.88
CA PRO A 143 5.40 -10.09 1.68
C PRO A 143 6.92 -10.07 1.88
N ILE A 144 7.46 -9.49 2.96
CA ILE A 144 8.90 -9.46 3.21
C ILE A 144 9.29 -10.75 3.91
N LEU A 145 10.00 -11.67 3.23
CA LEU A 145 10.32 -12.98 3.82
C LEU A 145 11.53 -12.87 4.76
N ASN A 146 12.49 -12.00 4.43
CA ASN A 146 13.71 -11.76 5.18
C ASN A 146 14.26 -10.34 4.90
N LEU A 147 15.37 -9.96 5.54
CA LEU A 147 15.96 -8.62 5.39
C LEU A 147 16.60 -8.39 4.01
N ASP A 148 17.10 -9.44 3.33
CA ASP A 148 17.63 -9.30 1.96
C ASP A 148 16.50 -8.92 0.99
N ASP A 149 15.30 -9.48 1.17
CA ASP A 149 14.12 -9.08 0.42
C ASP A 149 13.75 -7.62 0.69
N LEU A 150 13.81 -7.16 1.95
CA LEU A 150 13.57 -5.75 2.28
C LEU A 150 14.54 -4.84 1.51
N HIS A 151 15.83 -5.17 1.51
CA HIS A 151 16.82 -4.39 0.75
C HIS A 151 16.54 -4.41 -0.75
N HIS A 152 16.03 -5.51 -1.28
CA HIS A 152 15.61 -5.59 -2.68
C HIS A 152 14.41 -4.68 -2.96
N TRP A 153 13.36 -4.74 -2.15
CA TRP A 153 12.18 -3.88 -2.25
C TRP A 153 12.54 -2.39 -2.13
N TYR A 154 13.45 -2.05 -1.22
CA TYR A 154 13.96 -0.69 -1.10
C TYR A 154 14.66 -0.22 -2.38
N LYS A 155 15.48 -1.07 -3.01
CA LYS A 155 16.12 -0.76 -4.31
C LYS A 155 15.10 -0.58 -5.43
N MET A 156 14.01 -1.35 -5.43
CA MET A 156 12.92 -1.22 -6.40
C MET A 156 12.16 0.10 -6.26
N GLY A 157 11.99 0.59 -5.03
CA GLY A 157 11.41 1.91 -4.78
C GLY A 157 10.51 2.02 -3.55
N VAL A 158 10.40 0.99 -2.71
CA VAL A 158 9.61 1.04 -1.48
C VAL A 158 10.20 2.09 -0.52
N ARG A 159 9.36 2.99 -0.01
CA ARG A 159 9.77 4.09 0.89
C ARG A 159 8.91 4.24 2.13
N ALA A 160 7.78 3.55 2.21
CA ALA A 160 6.97 3.43 3.41
C ALA A 160 6.57 1.97 3.64
N ALA A 161 6.21 1.62 4.87
CA ALA A 161 5.71 0.28 5.18
C ALA A 161 5.00 0.25 6.53
N GLY A 162 3.85 -0.44 6.60
CA GLY A 162 3.20 -0.86 7.84
C GLY A 162 3.57 -2.30 8.20
N LEU A 163 3.84 -2.57 9.48
CA LEU A 163 4.32 -3.90 9.92
C LEU A 163 3.25 -5.00 9.81
N THR A 164 1.99 -4.63 9.88
CA THR A 164 0.84 -5.54 9.91
C THR A 164 -0.40 -4.87 9.33
N HIS A 165 -1.45 -5.66 9.11
CA HIS A 165 -2.81 -5.19 8.81
C HIS A 165 -3.75 -5.85 9.84
N TYR A 166 -4.96 -6.33 9.51
CA TYR A 166 -5.82 -7.03 10.49
C TYR A 166 -5.26 -8.39 10.94
N GLY A 167 -5.51 -8.75 12.20
CA GLY A 167 -5.10 -10.03 12.77
C GLY A 167 -3.63 -10.09 13.17
N ALA A 168 -3.11 -11.30 13.35
CA ALA A 168 -1.70 -11.52 13.64
C ALA A 168 -0.91 -11.60 12.34
N GLY A 169 0.07 -10.72 12.16
CA GLY A 169 1.04 -10.78 11.05
C GLY A 169 2.37 -11.38 11.48
N GLN A 170 3.30 -11.53 10.53
CA GLN A 170 4.64 -12.07 10.81
C GLN A 170 5.48 -11.19 11.74
N TYR A 171 5.29 -9.87 11.64
CA TYR A 171 6.15 -8.88 12.27
C TYR A 171 5.49 -8.20 13.48
N ALA A 172 4.16 -8.06 13.47
CA ALA A 172 3.42 -7.45 14.56
C ALA A 172 1.99 -7.99 14.63
N CYS A 173 1.39 -7.82 15.81
CA CYS A 173 -0.05 -7.99 16.02
C CYS A 173 -0.81 -6.72 15.62
N GLY A 174 -1.80 -6.86 14.74
CA GLY A 174 -2.55 -5.74 14.19
C GLY A 174 -4.00 -5.64 14.67
N THR A 175 -4.85 -5.00 13.88
CA THR A 175 -6.22 -4.65 14.26
C THR A 175 -7.01 -5.90 14.66
N GLY A 176 -7.74 -5.80 15.77
CA GLY A 176 -8.49 -6.93 16.34
C GLY A 176 -7.65 -7.89 17.18
N THR A 177 -6.40 -7.54 17.50
CA THR A 177 -5.51 -8.32 18.38
C THR A 177 -4.90 -7.44 19.48
N THR A 178 -4.21 -8.06 20.44
CA THR A 178 -3.67 -7.37 21.64
C THR A 178 -2.16 -7.56 21.85
N GLY A 179 -1.47 -8.29 20.97
CA GLY A 179 -0.05 -8.59 21.10
C GLY A 179 0.87 -7.45 20.64
N GLY A 180 2.18 -7.62 20.81
CA GLY A 180 3.18 -6.61 20.40
C GLY A 180 3.87 -6.93 19.07
N LEU A 181 5.07 -6.40 18.91
CA LEU A 181 5.99 -6.80 17.85
C LEU A 181 6.59 -8.19 18.14
N SER A 182 6.81 -8.98 17.09
CA SER A 182 7.58 -10.22 17.18
C SER A 182 9.09 -9.92 17.24
N SER A 183 9.92 -10.91 17.54
CA SER A 183 11.38 -10.76 17.46
C SER A 183 11.84 -10.39 16.05
N ARG A 184 11.18 -10.92 15.02
CA ARG A 184 11.37 -10.53 13.60
C ARG A 184 10.90 -9.10 13.37
N GLY A 185 9.79 -8.68 13.99
CA GLY A 185 9.28 -7.31 13.97
C GLY A 185 10.31 -6.29 14.45
N PHE A 186 10.90 -6.53 15.61
CA PHE A 186 11.96 -5.65 16.13
C PHE A 186 13.21 -5.62 15.23
N ALA A 187 13.56 -6.73 14.57
CA ALA A 187 14.65 -6.75 13.59
C ALA A 187 14.31 -5.90 12.35
N LEU A 188 13.10 -6.06 11.80
CA LEU A 188 12.64 -5.30 10.65
C LEU A 188 12.56 -3.80 10.97
N LEU A 189 12.08 -3.44 12.15
CA LEU A 189 11.98 -2.06 12.63
C LEU A 189 13.33 -1.33 12.64
N ARG A 190 14.40 -2.02 13.09
CA ARG A 190 15.76 -1.46 13.04
C ARG A 190 16.26 -1.27 11.61
N GLU A 191 15.89 -2.15 10.70
CA GLU A 191 16.27 -2.04 9.28
C GLU A 191 15.47 -0.94 8.57
N PHE A 192 14.24 -0.66 8.98
CA PHE A 192 13.52 0.52 8.48
C PHE A 192 14.23 1.82 8.89
N GLU A 193 14.77 1.87 10.12
CA GLU A 193 15.51 3.03 10.61
C GLU A 193 16.82 3.24 9.83
N SER A 194 17.57 2.16 9.55
CA SER A 194 18.81 2.23 8.75
C SER A 194 18.56 2.70 7.32
N LEU A 195 17.43 2.31 6.72
CA LEU A 195 17.04 2.64 5.35
C LEU A 195 16.23 3.93 5.24
N ASN A 196 15.86 4.55 6.36
CA ASN A 196 14.96 5.70 6.43
C ASN A 196 13.61 5.45 5.71
N ILE A 197 13.03 4.26 5.90
CA ILE A 197 11.68 3.90 5.44
C ILE A 197 10.66 4.52 6.40
N ALA A 198 9.64 5.21 5.88
CA ALA A 198 8.58 5.73 6.73
C ALA A 198 7.71 4.59 7.29
N LEU A 199 7.64 4.48 8.61
CA LEU A 199 6.85 3.47 9.29
C LEU A 199 5.40 3.92 9.38
N ASP A 200 4.50 3.16 8.74
CA ASP A 200 3.07 3.35 8.88
C ASP A 200 2.56 2.59 10.11
N VAL A 201 2.02 3.31 11.08
CA VAL A 201 1.51 2.73 12.33
C VAL A 201 0.03 2.39 12.26
N THR A 202 -0.64 2.66 11.13
CA THR A 202 -1.99 2.17 10.91
C THR A 202 -2.03 0.63 11.01
N HIS A 203 -3.15 0.12 11.51
CA HIS A 203 -3.39 -1.27 11.87
C HIS A 203 -2.64 -1.86 13.06
N LEU A 204 -1.61 -1.23 13.61
CA LEU A 204 -0.98 -1.76 14.82
C LEU A 204 -2.02 -1.88 15.95
N SER A 205 -1.95 -2.98 16.69
CA SER A 205 -2.59 -3.05 18.01
C SER A 205 -1.96 -2.03 18.96
N ASP A 206 -2.66 -1.68 20.04
CA ASP A 206 -2.16 -0.70 21.03
C ASP A 206 -0.79 -1.09 21.60
N ARG A 207 -0.57 -2.40 21.82
CA ARG A 207 0.72 -2.90 22.31
C ARG A 207 1.80 -2.79 21.24
N GLY A 208 1.49 -3.12 19.98
CA GLY A 208 2.41 -2.95 18.85
C GLY A 208 2.78 -1.47 18.63
N MET A 209 1.82 -0.56 18.72
CA MET A 209 2.05 0.88 18.70
C MET A 209 3.01 1.29 19.83
N ALA A 210 2.75 0.86 21.06
CA ALA A 210 3.63 1.17 22.19
C ALA A 210 5.05 0.63 22.00
N ASP A 211 5.21 -0.59 21.46
CA ASP A 211 6.53 -1.14 21.14
C ASP A 211 7.22 -0.27 20.07
N VAL A 212 6.54 0.14 19.00
CA VAL A 212 7.10 1.04 17.97
C VAL A 212 7.55 2.37 18.59
N MET A 213 6.71 3.03 19.37
CA MET A 213 7.02 4.34 19.96
C MET A 213 8.22 4.30 20.91
N ASN A 214 8.54 3.14 21.49
CA ASN A 214 9.68 2.96 22.39
C ASN A 214 10.98 2.56 21.65
N HIS A 215 10.89 2.09 20.41
CA HIS A 215 11.99 1.41 19.73
C HIS A 215 12.33 1.94 18.33
N TYR A 216 11.52 2.82 17.76
CA TYR A 216 11.73 3.39 16.43
C TYR A 216 11.96 4.89 16.49
N SER A 217 13.07 5.36 15.92
CA SER A 217 13.41 6.80 15.90
C SER A 217 13.29 7.44 14.51
N GLY A 218 12.87 6.67 13.50
CA GLY A 218 12.69 7.15 12.13
C GLY A 218 11.34 7.84 11.88
N PRO A 219 11.06 8.20 10.62
CA PRO A 219 9.81 8.87 10.24
C PRO A 219 8.60 7.94 10.44
N ILE A 220 7.58 8.45 11.12
CA ILE A 220 6.31 7.75 11.39
C ILE A 220 5.17 8.46 10.65
N LEU A 221 4.24 7.70 10.08
CA LEU A 221 2.94 8.17 9.62
C LEU A 221 1.83 7.25 10.14
N ALA A 222 0.61 7.78 10.24
CA ALA A 222 -0.60 6.97 10.33
C ALA A 222 -1.40 7.27 9.07
N SER A 223 -1.29 6.40 8.06
CA SER A 223 -1.75 6.74 6.70
C SER A 223 -3.26 6.88 6.57
N HIS A 224 -4.01 6.07 7.32
CA HIS A 224 -5.48 6.06 7.31
C HIS A 224 -6.04 5.65 8.69
N HIS A 225 -5.97 6.56 9.65
CA HIS A 225 -6.35 6.33 11.05
C HIS A 225 -7.13 7.54 11.57
N ASN A 226 -8.18 7.34 12.37
CA ASN A 226 -8.93 8.40 13.07
C ASN A 226 -9.08 8.12 14.57
#